data_AF-A0AAJ2NSL4-F1
#
_entry.id   AF-A0AAJ2NSL4-F1
#
_cell.length_a   1.000
_cell.length_b   1.000
_cell.length_c   1.000
_cell.angle_alpha   90.00
_cell.angle_beta   90.00
_cell.angle_gamma   90.00
#
_symmetry.space_group_name_H-M   'P 1'
#
loop_
_entity.id
_entity.type
_entity.pdbx_description
1 polymer ?
#
loop_
_entity_poly.entity_id
_entity_poly.type
_entity_poly.pdbx_seq_one_letter_code
_entity_poly.pdbx_strand_id
1 'polypeptide(L)'
;MNVPLAATNQVHYLDKQDSFVHECLLAIKNGDKLQDEHRERMGSDQFYLKTAAEMTDCFADIMEALENTLLIAERCNVIIEL
;
A
#
# COMPACT_ATOMS: atom_id res chain seq x y z
N MET A 1 -12.56 -4.93 -22.80
CA MET A 1 -13.38 -5.17 -21.60
C MET A 1 -13.47 -3.85 -20.84
N ASN A 2 -14.65 -3.45 -20.39
CA ASN A 2 -14.85 -2.22 -19.61
C ASN A 2 -15.03 -2.62 -18.14
N VAL A 3 -13.93 -2.66 -17.39
CA VAL A 3 -13.93 -3.08 -15.97
C VAL A 3 -13.54 -1.88 -15.12
N PRO A 4 -14.34 -1.49 -14.10
CA PRO A 4 -14.01 -0.37 -13.21
C PRO A 4 -12.70 -0.63 -12.45
N LEU A 5 -11.89 0.43 -12.29
CA LEU A 5 -10.62 0.38 -11.56
C LEU A 5 -10.80 0.91 -10.14
N ALA A 6 -10.01 0.40 -9.19
CA ALA A 6 -9.94 0.93 -7.83
C ALA A 6 -8.47 1.14 -7.44
N ALA A 7 -8.17 2.29 -6.83
CA ALA A 7 -6.84 2.64 -6.39
C ALA A 7 -6.52 2.02 -5.01
N THR A 8 -5.28 1.61 -4.81
CA THR A 8 -4.75 1.24 -3.48
C THR A 8 -3.29 1.69 -3.40
N ASN A 9 -2.78 1.95 -2.20
CA ASN A 9 -1.35 2.26 -2.01
C ASN A 9 -0.51 1.05 -1.58
N GLN A 10 -1.11 -0.15 -1.47
CA GLN A 10 -0.47 -1.36 -0.93
C GLN A 10 0.31 -1.06 0.37
N VAL A 11 -0.41 -0.54 1.38
CA VAL A 11 0.20 -0.06 2.62
C VAL A 11 0.82 -1.22 3.40
N HIS A 12 2.11 -1.07 3.75
CA HIS A 12 2.90 -2.02 4.54
C HIS A 12 3.35 -1.46 5.89
N TYR A 13 3.43 -0.13 6.00
CA TYR A 13 3.88 0.57 7.21
C TYR A 13 3.13 1.90 7.36
N LEU A 14 3.18 2.52 8.54
CA LEU A 14 2.41 3.72 8.83
C LEU A 14 3.09 4.96 8.24
N ASP A 15 4.35 5.21 8.60
CA ASP A 15 5.07 6.42 8.21
C ASP A 15 6.10 6.13 7.11
N LYS A 16 6.34 7.09 6.21
CA LYS A 16 7.31 6.94 5.10
C LYS A 16 8.72 6.51 5.57
N GLN A 17 9.13 7.00 6.74
CA GLN A 17 10.43 6.69 7.37
C GLN A 17 10.57 5.23 7.82
N ASP A 18 9.46 4.50 7.98
CA ASP A 18 9.46 3.09 8.40
C ASP A 18 9.84 2.13 7.27
N SER A 19 10.06 2.63 6.05
CA SER A 19 10.50 1.83 4.91
C SER A 19 11.73 0.97 5.22
N PHE A 20 12.72 1.53 5.93
CA PHE A 20 13.92 0.79 6.35
C PHE A 20 13.62 -0.26 7.42
N VAL A 21 12.71 0.03 8.35
CA VAL A 21 12.27 -0.92 9.38
C VAL A 21 11.56 -2.11 8.72
N HIS A 22 10.72 -1.85 7.73
CA HIS A 22 10.06 -2.89 6.95
C HIS A 22 11.06 -3.72 6.14
N GLU A 23 12.10 -3.10 5.57
CA GLU A 23 13.18 -3.83 4.90
C GLU A 23 13.94 -4.77 5.86
N CYS A 24 14.22 -4.30 7.09
CA CYS A 24 14.79 -5.14 8.15
C CYS A 24 13.89 -6.34 8.47
N LEU A 25 12.59 -6.13 8.55
CA LEU A 25 11.62 -7.19 8.80
C LEU A 25 11.61 -8.25 7.67
N LEU A 26 11.67 -7.82 6.41
CA LEU A 26 11.77 -8.71 5.26
C LEU A 26 13.07 -9.54 5.28
N ALA A 27 14.20 -8.90 5.58
CA ALA A 27 15.48 -9.60 5.69
C ALA A 27 15.44 -10.67 6.80
N ILE A 28 14.88 -10.35 7.97
CA ILE A 28 14.70 -11.31 9.07
C ILE A 28 13.82 -12.49 8.63
N LYS A 29 12.68 -12.21 7.98
CA LYS A 29 11.75 -13.24 7.49
C LYS A 29 12.41 -14.19 6.49
N ASN A 30 13.23 -13.64 5.58
CA ASN A 30 13.84 -14.40 4.50
C ASN A 30 15.16 -15.07 4.93
N GLY A 31 15.73 -14.69 6.08
CA GLY A 31 17.03 -15.19 6.54
C GLY A 31 18.23 -14.52 5.86
N ASP A 32 18.02 -13.34 5.26
CA ASP A 32 19.03 -12.59 4.52
C ASP A 32 19.74 -11.55 5.42
N LYS A 33 20.95 -11.15 5.04
CA LYS A 33 21.60 -9.98 5.64
C LYS A 33 21.22 -8.73 4.86
N LEU A 34 21.11 -7.61 5.58
CA LEU A 34 20.94 -6.27 4.97
C LEU A 34 22.10 -5.83 4.07
N GLN A 35 23.23 -6.54 4.08
CA GLN A 35 24.36 -6.26 3.19
C GLN A 35 24.30 -7.08 1.90
N ASP A 36 23.44 -8.10 1.84
CA ASP A 36 23.37 -8.98 0.67
C ASP A 36 22.77 -8.21 -0.51
N GLU A 37 23.51 -8.19 -1.63
CA GLU A 37 23.14 -7.44 -2.83
C GLU A 37 21.92 -8.03 -3.54
N HIS A 38 21.70 -9.34 -3.39
CA HIS A 38 20.60 -10.08 -4.00
C HIS A 38 19.36 -10.21 -3.10
N ARG A 39 19.34 -9.55 -1.94
CA ARG A 39 18.16 -9.58 -1.07
C ARG A 39 16.95 -8.94 -1.75
N GLU A 40 15.77 -9.45 -1.43
CA GLU A 40 14.51 -8.87 -1.87
C GLU A 40 14.34 -7.45 -1.29
N ARG A 41 13.99 -6.48 -2.14
CA ARG A 41 13.67 -5.10 -1.73
C ARG A 41 12.39 -4.66 -2.43
N MET A 42 11.60 -3.82 -1.74
CA MET A 42 10.34 -3.28 -2.26
C MET A 42 10.52 -2.28 -3.43
N GLY A 43 11.74 -1.81 -3.69
CA GLY A 43 12.06 -0.91 -4.81
C GLY A 43 11.59 0.54 -4.66
N SER A 44 10.88 0.88 -3.59
CA SER A 44 10.39 2.23 -3.28
C SER A 44 10.08 2.38 -1.78
N ASP A 45 10.04 3.61 -1.30
CA ASP A 45 9.62 3.98 0.07
C ASP A 45 8.14 4.42 0.14
N GLN A 46 7.37 4.20 -0.93
CA GLN A 46 6.01 4.72 -1.10
C GLN A 46 4.90 3.84 -0.49
N PHE A 47 5.24 2.80 0.26
CA PHE A 47 4.29 1.83 0.83
C PHE A 47 3.79 2.21 2.24
N TYR A 48 3.88 3.49 2.60
CA TYR A 48 3.33 4.02 3.84
C TYR A 48 1.84 4.33 3.72
N LEU A 49 1.17 4.64 4.84
CA LEU A 49 -0.21 5.09 4.82
C LEU A 49 -0.28 6.55 4.36
N LYS A 50 -0.46 6.75 3.06
CA LYS A 50 -0.64 8.08 2.47
C LYS A 50 -1.90 8.77 2.99
N THR A 51 -1.81 10.08 3.10
CA THR A 51 -2.98 10.95 3.29
C THR A 51 -3.89 10.93 2.06
N ALA A 52 -5.14 11.33 2.25
CA ALA A 52 -6.09 11.46 1.14
C ALA A 52 -5.57 12.43 0.06
N ALA A 53 -4.94 13.54 0.45
CA ALA A 53 -4.37 14.51 -0.49
C ALA A 53 -3.24 13.90 -1.33
N GLU A 54 -2.30 13.19 -0.71
CA GLU A 54 -1.22 12.49 -1.44
C GLU A 54 -1.78 11.45 -2.41
N MET A 55 -2.84 10.73 -2.03
CA MET A 55 -3.52 9.79 -2.93
C MET A 55 -4.21 10.49 -4.09
N THR A 56 -4.87 11.63 -3.85
CA THR A 56 -5.45 12.47 -4.91
C THR A 56 -4.38 12.92 -5.90
N ASP A 57 -3.22 13.37 -5.43
CA ASP A 57 -2.12 13.79 -6.30
C ASP A 57 -1.57 12.61 -7.13
N CYS A 58 -1.46 11.41 -6.53
CA CYS A 58 -0.97 10.21 -7.23
C CYS A 58 -1.92 9.72 -8.35
N PHE A 59 -3.22 9.98 -8.23
CA PHE A 59 -4.25 9.46 -9.13
C PHE A 59 -5.07 10.57 -9.82
N ALA A 60 -4.50 11.78 -9.93
CA ALA A 60 -5.18 12.95 -10.49
C ALA A 60 -5.73 12.72 -11.92
N ASP A 61 -5.05 11.91 -12.72
CA ASP A 61 -5.47 11.56 -14.09
C ASP A 61 -6.61 10.53 -14.15
N ILE A 62 -6.90 9.84 -13.04
CA ILE A 62 -7.88 8.74 -12.95
C ILE A 62 -8.63 8.80 -11.61
N MET A 63 -9.28 9.94 -11.35
CA MET A 63 -10.03 10.18 -10.10
C MET A 63 -11.10 9.13 -9.82
N GLU A 64 -11.72 8.55 -10.86
CA GLU A 64 -12.69 7.46 -10.74
C GLU A 64 -12.12 6.26 -9.94
N ALA A 65 -10.82 5.99 -10.04
CA ALA A 65 -10.18 4.91 -9.30
C ALA A 65 -10.20 5.16 -7.78
N LEU A 66 -10.13 6.43 -7.33
CA LEU A 66 -10.26 6.80 -5.93
C LEU A 66 -11.73 6.76 -5.48
N GLU A 67 -12.64 7.28 -6.29
CA GLU A 67 -14.09 7.26 -6.01
C GLU A 67 -14.62 5.84 -5.82
N ASN A 68 -14.15 4.91 -6.67
CA ASN A 68 -14.51 3.50 -6.59
C ASN A 68 -14.07 2.86 -5.26
N THR A 69 -13.04 3.38 -4.58
CA THR A 69 -12.66 2.87 -3.23
C THR A 69 -13.75 3.13 -2.19
N LEU A 70 -14.40 4.28 -2.25
CA LEU A 70 -15.51 4.64 -1.37
C LEU A 70 -16.74 3.80 -1.67
N LEU A 71 -17.07 3.61 -2.95
CA LEU A 71 -18.19 2.75 -3.38
C LEU A 71 -18.00 1.30 -2.95
N ILE A 72 -16.76 0.79 -2.98
CA ILE A 72 -16.43 -0.54 -2.48
C ILE A 72 -16.61 -0.58 -0.96
N ALA A 73 -16.07 0.41 -0.23
CA ALA A 73 -16.17 0.48 1.23
C ALA A 73 -17.64 0.50 1.72
N GLU A 74 -18.51 1.27 1.07
CA GLU A 74 -19.94 1.34 1.40
C GLU A 74 -20.67 0.00 1.21
N ARG A 75 -20.23 -0.83 0.26
CA ARG A 75 -20.84 -2.14 -0.04
C ARG A 75 -20.34 -3.24 0.91
N CYS A 76 -19.14 -3.11 1.45
CA CYS A 76 -18.51 -4.10 2.32
C CYS A 76 -19.02 -3.98 3.77
N ASN A 77 -20.07 -4.73 4.11
CA ASN A 77 -20.66 -4.75 5.45
C ASN A 77 -20.59 -6.18 6.03
N VAL A 78 -19.73 -6.39 7.02
CA VAL A 78 -19.54 -7.70 7.69
C VAL A 78 -19.83 -7.54 9.19
N ILE A 79 -20.68 -8.43 9.73
CA ILE A 79 -20.96 -8.51 11.16
C ILE A 79 -20.08 -9.63 11.73
N ILE A 80 -19.25 -9.31 12.73
CA ILE A 80 -18.45 -10.28 13.47
C ILE A 80 -19.08 -10.43 14.85
N GLU A 81 -19.54 -11.64 15.16
CA GLU A 81 -20.02 -11.99 16.51
C GLU A 81 -18.81 -12.26 17.43
N LEU A 82 -18.90 -11.76 18.67
CA LEU A 82 -17.87 -11.92 19.71
C LEU A 82 -18.13 -13.13 20.60
#